data_AF-A0A401P1M4-F1
#
_entry.id   AF-A0A401P1M4-F1
#
_cell.length_a   1.000
_cell.length_b   1.000
_cell.length_c   1.000
_cell.angle_alpha   90.00
_cell.angle_beta   90.00
_cell.angle_gamma   90.00
#
_symmetry.space_group_name_H-M   'P 1'
#
loop_
_entity.id
_entity.type
_entity.pdbx_description
1 polymer ?
#
loop_
_entity_poly.entity_id
_entity_poly.type
_entity_poly.pdbx_seq_one_letter_code
_entity_poly.pdbx_strand_id
1 'polypeptide(L)'
;MRPSEWGQPAFDLRAPLLRFAVQPALGRRSQWEKMAATQDVHVRICAQEIIKYDLEIKALVQDIRDSPGPLSLLTELNAKVKEMFQQLRLRIQDLEQMAKEQDKESDKQILLAEVENHRKQML
;
A
#
# COMPACT_ATOMS: atom_id res chain seq x y z
N MET A 1 -29.24 18.22 35.88
CA MET A 1 -28.85 18.83 34.59
C MET A 1 -28.33 17.72 33.69
N ARG A 2 -29.04 17.43 32.59
CA ARG A 2 -28.61 16.48 31.55
C ARG A 2 -28.26 17.29 30.29
N PRO A 3 -27.16 17.01 29.59
CA PRO A 3 -26.92 17.58 28.27
C PRO A 3 -27.63 16.75 27.20
N SER A 4 -28.29 17.49 26.32
CA SER A 4 -29.05 17.11 25.13
C SER A 4 -28.19 16.63 23.95
N GLU A 5 -28.43 15.39 23.55
CA GLU A 5 -28.71 14.90 22.19
C GLU A 5 -28.32 15.72 20.93
N TRP A 6 -27.40 15.09 20.17
CA TRP A 6 -27.35 14.85 18.72
C TRP A 6 -27.31 16.00 17.69
N GLY A 7 -26.21 16.03 16.94
CA GLY A 7 -26.03 16.83 15.71
C GLY A 7 -24.90 16.33 14.80
N GLN A 8 -25.00 15.08 14.32
CA GLN A 8 -24.38 14.50 13.10
C GLN A 8 -22.83 14.47 12.91
N PRO A 9 -22.30 13.55 12.07
CA PRO A 9 -21.09 12.80 12.39
C PRO A 9 -19.82 13.42 11.79
N ALA A 10 -18.87 13.78 12.64
CA ALA A 10 -17.49 13.86 12.19
C ALA A 10 -17.03 12.45 11.86
N PHE A 11 -16.69 12.20 10.60
CA PHE A 11 -16.09 10.96 10.11
C PHE A 11 -15.06 10.43 11.12
N ASP A 12 -15.44 9.36 11.81
CA ASP A 12 -14.61 8.69 12.78
C ASP A 12 -13.51 7.91 12.02
N LEU A 13 -12.47 8.64 11.61
CA LEU A 13 -11.24 8.12 10.99
C LEU A 13 -10.42 7.22 11.94
N ARG A 14 -10.93 6.97 13.15
CA ARG A 14 -10.26 6.21 14.20
C ARG A 14 -10.49 4.70 14.11
N ALA A 15 -11.38 4.23 13.23
CA ALA A 15 -11.80 2.83 13.18
C ALA A 15 -11.15 1.90 12.11
N PRO A 16 -10.53 2.33 10.99
CA PRO A 16 -9.93 1.37 10.05
C PRO A 16 -8.45 1.02 10.33
N LEU A 17 -7.73 1.86 11.09
CA LEU A 17 -6.27 1.86 11.03
C LEU A 17 -5.56 0.89 12.00
N LEU A 18 -6.29 0.24 12.91
CA LEU A 18 -5.73 -0.80 13.79
C LEU A 18 -5.61 -2.17 13.10
N ARG A 19 -6.19 -2.36 11.92
CA ARG A 19 -6.04 -3.60 11.14
C ARG A 19 -4.72 -3.67 10.35
N PHE A 20 -4.02 -2.54 10.23
CA PHE A 20 -2.72 -2.45 9.55
C PHE A 20 -1.50 -2.73 10.45
N ALA A 21 -1.67 -2.73 11.78
CA ALA A 21 -0.54 -2.73 12.71
C ALA A 21 -0.08 -4.11 13.21
N VAL A 22 -0.80 -5.20 12.94
CA VAL A 22 -0.35 -6.55 13.34
C VAL A 22 -0.77 -7.58 12.30
N GLN A 23 -0.01 -7.69 11.21
CA GLN A 23 0.04 -8.93 10.43
C GLN A 23 1.51 -9.34 10.27
N PRO A 24 1.88 -10.55 10.75
CA PRO A 24 3.26 -10.99 10.74
C PRO A 24 3.72 -11.13 9.29
N ALA A 25 4.72 -10.33 8.91
CA ALA A 25 5.37 -10.31 7.59
C ALA A 25 6.12 -11.62 7.23
N LEU A 26 5.92 -12.69 8.00
CA LEU A 26 6.63 -13.97 7.88
C LEU A 26 6.09 -14.84 6.73
N GLY A 27 4.79 -14.73 6.38
CA GLY A 27 4.21 -15.47 5.25
C GLY A 27 4.57 -14.88 3.87
N ARG A 28 4.70 -13.55 3.79
CA ARG A 28 5.14 -12.86 2.56
C ARG A 28 6.61 -13.14 2.23
N ARG A 29 7.41 -13.55 3.24
CA ARG A 29 8.85 -13.75 3.07
C ARG A 29 9.16 -14.91 2.10
N SER A 30 8.46 -16.01 2.31
CA SER A 30 8.64 -17.25 1.55
C SER A 30 8.08 -17.21 0.12
N GLN A 31 7.09 -16.34 -0.14
CA GLN A 31 6.49 -16.17 -1.46
C GLN A 31 7.37 -15.28 -2.36
N TRP A 32 8.00 -14.24 -1.81
CA TRP A 32 8.99 -13.45 -2.55
C TRP A 32 10.29 -14.21 -2.79
N GLU A 33 10.73 -15.10 -1.89
CA GLU A 33 11.93 -15.92 -2.10
C GLU A 33 11.76 -16.83 -3.32
N LYS A 34 10.56 -17.42 -3.47
CA LYS A 34 10.20 -18.23 -4.64
C LYS A 34 10.05 -17.41 -5.92
N MET A 35 9.51 -16.19 -5.85
CA MET A 35 9.41 -15.30 -7.02
C MET A 35 10.77 -14.75 -7.45
N ALA A 36 11.60 -14.31 -6.50
CA ALA A 36 12.93 -13.73 -6.75
C ALA A 36 13.95 -14.73 -7.31
N ALA A 37 13.77 -16.03 -7.05
CA ALA A 37 14.65 -17.08 -7.55
C ALA A 37 14.38 -17.49 -9.01
N THR A 38 13.23 -17.11 -9.60
CA THR A 38 12.79 -17.66 -10.90
C THR A 38 12.20 -16.65 -11.88
N GLN A 39 12.00 -15.38 -11.52
CA GLN A 39 11.36 -14.38 -12.41
C GLN A 39 12.32 -13.37 -13.05
N ASP A 40 11.84 -12.88 -14.20
CA ASP A 40 12.34 -11.76 -14.98
C ASP A 40 12.78 -10.57 -14.10
N VAL A 41 13.90 -9.94 -14.48
CA VAL A 41 14.51 -8.85 -13.71
C VAL A 41 13.58 -7.63 -13.58
N HIS A 42 12.76 -7.35 -14.59
CA HIS A 42 11.83 -6.22 -14.59
C HIS A 42 10.67 -6.46 -13.61
N VAL A 43 10.17 -7.70 -13.54
CA VAL A 43 9.16 -8.10 -12.55
C VAL A 43 9.68 -7.90 -11.13
N ARG A 44 10.94 -8.29 -10.86
CA ARG A 44 11.57 -8.12 -9.55
C ARG A 44 11.76 -6.64 -9.17
N ILE A 45 12.22 -5.82 -10.11
CA ILE A 45 12.36 -4.38 -9.91
C ILE A 45 10.99 -3.75 -9.61
N CYS A 46 9.96 -4.12 -10.37
CA CYS A 46 8.61 -3.64 -10.18
C CYS A 46 8.06 -3.96 -8.78
N ALA A 47 8.21 -5.21 -8.35
CA ALA A 47 7.79 -5.64 -7.02
C ALA A 47 8.54 -4.90 -5.90
N GLN A 48 9.84 -4.65 -6.06
CA GLN A 48 10.63 -3.89 -5.09
C GLN A 48 10.17 -2.43 -4.98
N GLU A 49 9.82 -1.80 -6.10
CA GLU A 49 9.30 -0.43 -6.09
C GLU A 49 7.92 -0.33 -5.43
N ILE A 50 7.03 -1.32 -5.65
CA ILE A 50 5.76 -1.42 -4.93
C ILE A 50 6.00 -1.44 -3.40
N ILE A 51 6.94 -2.26 -2.93
CA ILE A 51 7.29 -2.35 -1.50
C ILE A 51 7.88 -1.02 -1.01
N LYS A 52 8.76 -0.39 -1.79
CA LYS A 52 9.36 0.91 -1.44
C LYS A 52 8.27 1.95 -1.23
N TYR A 53 7.35 2.10 -2.18
CA TYR A 53 6.27 3.09 -2.08
C TYR A 53 5.33 2.80 -0.90
N ASP A 54 5.00 1.53 -0.65
CA ASP A 54 4.19 1.14 0.51
C ASP A 54 4.86 1.53 1.85
N LEU A 55 6.16 1.28 1.99
CA LEU A 55 6.90 1.67 3.19
C LEU A 55 7.02 3.19 3.34
N GLU A 56 7.23 3.92 2.25
CA GLU A 56 7.33 5.38 2.26
C GLU A 56 5.98 6.03 2.59
N ILE A 57 4.87 5.51 2.07
CA ILE A 57 3.51 5.91 2.46
C ILE A 57 3.29 5.69 3.95
N LYS A 58 3.69 4.53 4.49
CA LYS A 58 3.55 4.22 5.93
C LYS A 58 4.34 5.18 6.79
N ALA A 59 5.58 5.49 6.41
CA ALA A 59 6.40 6.48 7.11
C ALA A 59 5.75 7.88 7.09
N LEU A 60 5.29 8.35 5.93
CA LEU A 60 4.64 9.65 5.81
C LEU A 60 3.33 9.73 6.61
N VAL A 61 2.56 8.64 6.66
CA VAL A 61 1.35 8.59 7.49
C VAL A 61 1.69 8.62 8.98
N GLN A 62 2.79 7.99 9.40
CA GLN A 62 3.29 8.12 10.77
C GLN A 62 3.73 9.55 11.07
N ASP A 63 4.48 10.18 10.18
CA ASP A 63 4.92 11.57 10.33
C ASP A 63 3.72 12.53 10.48
N ILE A 64 2.65 12.33 9.70
CA ILE A 64 1.40 13.11 9.83
C ILE A 64 0.80 12.94 11.23
N ARG A 65 0.75 11.70 11.74
CA ARG A 65 0.15 11.38 13.05
C ARG A 65 0.95 11.93 14.22
N ASP A 66 2.27 11.88 14.11
CA ASP A 66 3.19 12.24 15.17
C ASP A 66 3.59 13.72 15.12
N SER A 67 3.15 14.47 14.10
CA SER A 67 3.41 15.91 14.01
C SER A 67 2.42 16.73 14.86
N PRO A 68 2.90 17.51 15.85
CA PRO A 68 2.15 18.62 16.44
C PRO A 68 2.27 19.91 15.60
N GLY A 69 2.67 19.79 14.34
CA GLY A 69 3.14 20.89 13.49
C GLY A 69 2.02 21.76 12.89
N PRO A 70 2.38 22.89 12.26
CA PRO A 70 1.42 23.77 11.61
C PRO A 70 0.71 23.06 10.44
N LEU A 71 -0.51 23.50 10.14
CA LEU A 71 -1.35 22.94 9.08
C LEU A 71 -0.67 22.92 7.70
N SER A 72 0.27 23.83 7.43
CA SER A 72 1.06 23.86 6.20
C SER A 72 1.92 22.59 6.02
N LEU A 73 2.59 22.11 7.08
CA LEU A 73 3.37 20.88 7.05
C LEU A 73 2.48 19.67 6.83
N LEU A 74 1.32 19.62 7.52
CA LEU A 74 0.33 18.57 7.31
C LEU A 74 -0.20 18.58 5.87
N THR A 75 -0.36 19.76 5.25
CA THR A 75 -0.82 19.89 3.86
C THR A 75 0.22 19.36 2.89
N GLU A 76 1.50 19.65 3.12
CA GLU A 76 2.62 19.16 2.31
C GLU A 76 2.78 17.64 2.44
N LEU A 77 2.77 17.10 3.67
CA LEU A 77 2.81 15.66 3.91
C LEU A 77 1.61 14.95 3.26
N ASN A 78 0.41 15.53 3.35
CA ASN A 78 -0.77 15.00 2.67
C ASN A 78 -0.63 14.99 1.14
N ALA A 79 -0.02 16.03 0.55
CA ALA A 79 0.26 16.06 -0.88
C ALA A 79 1.24 14.96 -1.28
N LYS A 80 2.30 14.76 -0.48
CA LYS A 80 3.30 13.72 -0.71
C LYS A 80 2.72 12.31 -0.58
N VAL A 81 1.87 12.06 0.43
CA VAL A 81 1.14 10.78 0.55
C VAL A 81 0.30 10.51 -0.70
N LYS A 82 -0.45 11.51 -1.20
CA LYS A 82 -1.26 11.36 -2.41
C LYS A 82 -0.40 11.01 -3.63
N GLU A 83 0.73 11.69 -3.80
CA GLU A 83 1.68 11.43 -4.89
C GLU A 83 2.23 9.99 -4.82
N MET A 84 2.70 9.57 -3.65
CA MET A 84 3.23 8.21 -3.45
C MET A 84 2.15 7.15 -3.70
N PHE A 85 0.90 7.40 -3.31
CA PHE A 85 -0.22 6.52 -3.65
C PHE A 85 -0.48 6.43 -5.16
N GLN A 86 -0.31 7.52 -5.92
CA GLN A 86 -0.41 7.44 -7.37
C GLN A 86 0.73 6.59 -7.96
N GLN A 87 1.97 6.79 -7.48
CA GLN A 87 3.12 6.00 -7.94
C GLN A 87 2.94 4.49 -7.64
N LEU A 88 2.44 4.16 -6.45
CA LEU A 88 2.11 2.78 -6.07
C LEU A 88 1.06 2.17 -7.01
N ARG A 89 0.01 2.92 -7.36
CA ARG A 89 -1.04 2.45 -8.29
C ARG A 89 -0.49 2.18 -9.68
N LEU A 90 0.35 3.09 -10.20
CA LEU A 90 0.99 2.91 -11.51
C LEU A 90 1.86 1.64 -11.50
N ARG A 91 2.63 1.43 -10.44
CA ARG A 91 3.51 0.26 -10.37
C ARG A 91 2.76 -1.07 -10.28
N ILE A 92 1.60 -1.08 -9.60
CA ILE A 92 0.71 -2.24 -9.60
C ILE A 92 0.12 -2.50 -11.00
N GLN A 93 -0.20 -1.45 -11.77
CA GLN A 93 -0.63 -1.60 -13.16
C GLN A 93 0.49 -2.13 -14.06
N ASP A 94 1.72 -1.65 -13.89
CA ASP A 94 2.89 -2.17 -14.60
C ASP A 94 3.09 -3.66 -14.31
N LEU A 95 2.95 -4.08 -13.03
CA LEU A 95 3.04 -5.49 -12.65
C LEU A 95 1.94 -6.34 -13.29
N GLU A 96 0.72 -5.81 -13.40
CA GLU A 96 -0.39 -6.47 -14.11
C GLU A 96 -0.11 -6.61 -15.60
N GLN A 97 0.49 -5.60 -16.22
CA GLN A 97 0.87 -5.65 -17.62
C GLN A 97 1.97 -6.70 -17.86
N MET A 98 3.01 -6.69 -17.03
CA MET A 98 4.07 -7.71 -17.05
C MET A 98 3.53 -9.13 -16.83
N ALA A 99 2.48 -9.29 -16.01
CA ALA A 99 1.80 -10.58 -15.84
C ALA A 99 1.14 -11.07 -17.13
N LYS A 100 0.51 -10.16 -17.89
CA LYS A 100 -0.15 -10.48 -19.17
C LYS A 100 0.83 -10.83 -20.28
N GLU A 101 2.07 -10.36 -20.16
CA GLU A 101 3.18 -10.60 -21.10
C GLU A 101 3.96 -11.90 -20.80
N GLN A 102 3.65 -12.60 -19.69
CA GLN A 102 4.29 -13.88 -19.40
C GLN A 102 3.81 -14.99 -20.37
N ASP A 103 4.76 -15.68 -20.99
CA ASP A 103 4.49 -16.85 -21.84
C ASP A 103 3.96 -18.05 -21.05
N LYS A 104 4.37 -18.17 -19.78
CA LYS A 104 3.96 -19.26 -18.88
C LYS A 104 2.72 -18.86 -18.11
N GLU A 105 1.63 -19.58 -18.34
CA GLU A 105 0.35 -19.33 -17.66
C GLU A 105 0.47 -19.50 -16.13
N SER A 106 1.35 -20.37 -15.63
CA SER A 106 1.65 -20.47 -14.19
C SER A 106 2.20 -19.17 -13.60
N ASP A 107 3.12 -18.53 -14.32
CA ASP A 107 3.84 -17.35 -13.85
C ASP A 107 2.95 -16.11 -13.96
N LYS A 108 2.12 -16.06 -15.02
CA LYS A 108 1.02 -15.09 -15.15
C LYS A 108 0.05 -15.16 -13.98
N GLN A 109 -0.43 -16.35 -13.60
CA GLN A 109 -1.38 -16.49 -12.50
C GLN A 109 -0.77 -16.09 -11.15
N ILE A 110 0.51 -16.40 -10.92
CA ILE A 110 1.23 -15.95 -9.71
C ILE A 110 1.27 -14.43 -9.64
N LEU A 111 1.62 -13.76 -10.75
CA LEU A 111 1.69 -12.30 -10.78
C LEU A 111 0.33 -11.62 -10.65
N LEU A 112 -0.71 -12.15 -11.31
CA LEU A 112 -2.07 -11.62 -11.17
C LEU A 112 -2.61 -11.78 -9.75
N ALA A 113 -2.30 -12.90 -9.07
CA ALA A 113 -2.66 -13.08 -7.67
C ALA A 113 -1.97 -12.03 -6.77
N GLU A 114 -0.73 -11.68 -7.06
CA GLU A 114 0.00 -10.66 -6.30
C GLU A 114 -0.50 -9.24 -6.58
N VAL A 115 -0.85 -8.92 -7.83
CA VAL A 115 -1.53 -7.66 -8.18
C VAL A 115 -2.84 -7.52 -7.38
N GLU A 116 -3.65 -8.57 -7.32
CA GLU A 116 -4.89 -8.57 -6.57
C GLU A 116 -4.66 -8.42 -5.06
N ASN A 117 -3.60 -9.04 -4.53
CA ASN A 117 -3.18 -8.89 -3.14
C ASN A 117 -2.78 -7.43 -2.82
N HIS A 118 -1.97 -6.80 -3.68
CA HIS A 118 -1.61 -5.40 -3.52
C HIS A 118 -2.82 -4.47 -3.62
N ARG A 119 -3.74 -4.70 -4.56
CA ARG A 119 -5.00 -3.95 -4.68
C ARG A 119 -5.84 -4.03 -3.41
N LYS A 120 -5.98 -5.22 -2.83
CA LYS A 120 -6.71 -5.41 -1.57
C LYS A 120 -6.06 -4.71 -0.39
N GLN A 121 -4.73 -4.62 -0.36
CA GLN A 121 -4.01 -3.89 0.69
C GLN A 121 -4.05 -2.37 0.50
N MET A 122 -4.50 -1.87 -0.66
CA MET A 122 -4.68 -0.43 -0.89
C MET A 122 -6.06 0.11 -0.48
N LEU A 123 -7.03 -0.78 -0.20
CA LEU A 123 -8.40 -0.45 0.24
C LEU A 123 -8.51 -0.46 1.78
#